data_AF-A0A9N9LZZ1-F1
#
_entry.id   AF-A0A9N9LZZ1-F1
#
_cell.length_a   1.000
_cell.length_b   1.000
_cell.length_c   1.000
_cell.angle_alpha   90.00
_cell.angle_beta   90.00
_cell.angle_gamma   90.00
#
_symmetry.space_group_name_H-M   'P 1'
#
loop_
_entity.id
_entity.type
_entity.pdbx_description
1 polymer ?
#
loop_
_entity_poly.entity_id
_entity_poly.type
_entity_poly.pdbx_seq_one_letter_code
_entity_poly.pdbx_strand_id
1 'polypeptide(L)'
;MHTFWYFRKEAKDIFDNSTTTHEFISIAQEIHSRCLQKLVTASMSRIRSDTNIHRGRHLSYQRGKRNTNPGTSLIKIEGVDDTKAANFYLGKKVAFVYRAQREVRGSKIRVIWGKVTRPHGNSGVVRAQFRRNLPPKSFGASVRVMLYPSSI
;
A
#
# COMPACT_ATOMS: atom_id res chain seq x y z
N MET A 1 3.33 24.00 -16.29
CA MET A 1 2.73 25.27 -15.83
C MET A 1 1.56 25.69 -16.73
N HIS A 2 0.54 24.83 -16.91
CA HIS A 2 -0.54 25.08 -17.89
C HIS A 2 -1.95 24.76 -17.37
N THR A 3 -2.10 24.63 -16.05
CA THR A 3 -3.39 24.35 -15.36
C THR A 3 -3.80 25.44 -14.38
N PHE A 4 -2.94 26.43 -14.12
CA PHE A 4 -3.22 27.53 -13.19
C PHE A 4 -4.02 28.68 -13.86
N TRP A 5 -3.89 28.82 -15.17
CA TRP A 5 -4.59 29.85 -15.94
C TRP A 5 -6.04 29.49 -16.26
N TYR A 6 -6.36 28.20 -16.39
CA TYR A 6 -7.71 27.74 -16.73
C TYR A 6 -8.71 28.05 -15.60
N PHE A 7 -8.26 28.00 -14.34
CA PHE A 7 -9.08 28.27 -13.17
C PHE A 7 -9.45 29.76 -12.99
N ARG A 8 -8.70 30.68 -13.63
CA ARG A 8 -8.88 32.13 -13.46
C ARG A 8 -9.90 32.72 -14.43
N LYS A 9 -10.15 32.06 -15.57
CA LYS A 9 -11.12 32.53 -16.57
C LYS A 9 -12.54 32.10 -16.21
N GLU A 10 -12.68 30.86 -15.75
CA GLU A 10 -13.95 30.26 -15.31
C GLU A 10 -14.57 30.96 -14.08
N ALA A 11 -13.74 31.58 -13.23
CA ALA A 11 -14.19 32.34 -12.07
C ALA A 11 -14.72 33.75 -12.39
N LYS A 12 -14.37 34.32 -13.54
CA LYS A 12 -14.87 35.64 -13.97
C LYS A 12 -16.26 35.54 -14.60
N ASP A 13 -16.48 34.52 -15.41
CA ASP A 13 -17.76 34.32 -16.11
C ASP A 13 -18.93 34.00 -15.15
N ILE A 14 -18.63 33.49 -13.94
CA ILE A 14 -19.61 33.23 -12.86
C ILE A 14 -19.95 34.51 -12.08
N PHE A 15 -19.04 35.49 -12.02
CA PHE A 15 -19.18 36.70 -11.22
C PHE A 15 -20.15 37.72 -11.84
N ASP A 16 -20.26 37.73 -13.17
CA ASP A 16 -21.00 38.78 -13.89
C ASP A 16 -22.52 38.53 -14.01
N ASN A 17 -23.05 37.38 -13.54
CA ASN A 17 -24.46 37.00 -13.80
C ASN A 17 -25.31 36.52 -12.61
N SER A 18 -24.89 36.68 -11.34
CA SER A 18 -25.73 36.25 -10.21
C SER A 18 -26.31 37.43 -9.42
N THR A 19 -27.59 37.70 -9.66
CA THR A 19 -28.46 38.55 -8.84
C THR A 19 -28.97 37.76 -7.63
N THR A 20 -28.21 37.76 -6.53
CA THR A 20 -28.67 37.73 -5.11
C THR A 20 -27.54 37.30 -4.18
N THR A 21 -27.43 37.98 -3.04
CA THR A 21 -26.35 37.82 -2.04
C THR A 21 -26.37 36.49 -1.28
N HIS A 22 -27.47 35.72 -1.35
CA HIS A 22 -27.62 34.44 -0.65
C HIS A 22 -26.98 33.25 -1.39
N GLU A 23 -26.88 33.29 -2.73
CA GLU A 23 -26.26 32.21 -3.50
C GLU A 23 -24.73 32.27 -3.47
N PHE A 24 -24.14 33.47 -3.33
CA PHE A 24 -22.69 33.64 -3.21
C PHE A 24 -22.10 32.98 -1.95
N ILE A 25 -22.81 33.03 -0.82
CA ILE A 25 -22.32 32.46 0.45
C ILE A 25 -22.35 30.93 0.39
N SER A 26 -23.38 30.34 -0.22
CA SER A 26 -23.51 28.89 -0.39
C SER A 26 -22.42 28.32 -1.30
N ILE A 27 -22.16 28.96 -2.45
CA ILE A 27 -21.11 28.56 -3.40
C ILE A 27 -19.72 28.77 -2.80
N ALA A 28 -19.49 29.88 -2.08
CA ALA A 28 -18.22 30.13 -1.40
C ALA A 28 -17.94 29.10 -0.29
N GLN A 29 -18.96 28.71 0.48
CA GLN A 29 -18.85 27.66 1.50
C GLN A 29 -18.59 26.27 0.87
N GLU A 30 -19.17 25.97 -0.28
CA GLU A 30 -18.96 24.70 -0.99
C GLU A 30 -17.56 24.60 -1.64
N ILE A 31 -17.06 25.71 -2.20
CA ILE A 31 -15.68 25.81 -2.74
C ILE A 31 -14.65 25.68 -1.62
N HIS A 32 -14.91 26.29 -0.45
CA HIS A 32 -14.01 26.19 0.71
C HIS A 32 -13.99 24.76 1.28
N SER A 33 -15.15 24.09 1.33
CA SER A 33 -15.29 22.68 1.76
C SER A 33 -14.56 21.70 0.83
N ARG A 34 -14.65 21.90 -0.49
CA ARG A 34 -13.93 21.08 -1.50
C ARG A 34 -12.43 21.34 -1.50
N CYS A 35 -11.99 22.56 -1.23
CA CYS A 35 -10.57 22.92 -1.13
C CYS A 35 -9.92 22.28 0.11
N LEU A 36 -10.61 22.33 1.26
CA LEU A 36 -10.18 21.65 2.49
C LEU A 36 -10.11 20.13 2.31
N GLN A 37 -11.07 19.51 1.61
CA GLN A 37 -11.03 18.07 1.32
C GLN A 37 -9.82 17.66 0.44
N LYS A 38 -9.42 18.49 -0.54
CA LYS A 38 -8.23 18.25 -1.37
C LYS A 38 -6.91 18.45 -0.61
N LEU A 39 -6.85 19.37 0.35
CA LEU A 39 -5.68 19.59 1.20
C LEU A 39 -5.53 18.52 2.29
N VAL A 40 -6.63 18.02 2.86
CA VAL A 40 -6.62 16.90 3.82
C VAL A 40 -6.24 15.56 3.15
N THR A 41 -6.62 15.33 1.89
CA THR A 41 -6.15 14.13 1.16
C THR A 41 -4.70 14.24 0.70
N ALA A 42 -4.16 15.45 0.52
CA ALA A 42 -2.74 15.66 0.27
C ALA A 42 -1.87 15.41 1.52
N SER A 43 -2.39 15.64 2.74
CA SER A 43 -1.69 15.28 3.98
C SER A 43 -1.76 13.78 4.32
N MET A 44 -2.72 13.03 3.78
CA MET A 44 -2.72 11.55 3.84
C MET A 44 -1.68 10.90 2.92
N SER A 45 -1.04 11.65 2.02
CA SER A 45 0.12 11.17 1.25
C SER A 45 1.43 11.19 2.07
N ARG A 46 1.37 11.70 3.31
CA ARG A 46 2.47 11.86 4.26
C ARG A 46 2.44 10.78 5.36
N ILE A 47 2.40 9.51 4.96
CA ILE A 47 2.84 8.38 5.79
C ILE A 47 3.73 7.49 4.91
N ARG A 48 4.93 7.99 4.58
CA ARG A 48 5.94 7.24 3.82
C ARG A 48 7.29 7.15 4.53
N SER A 49 7.26 7.17 5.85
CA SER A 49 8.36 6.65 6.66
C SER A 49 7.77 5.71 7.71
N ASP A 50 7.23 4.59 7.22
CA ASP A 50 7.14 3.37 8.03
C ASP A 50 8.59 2.93 8.30
N THR A 51 9.28 3.58 9.25
CA THR A 51 10.70 3.35 9.57
C THR A 51 10.99 1.91 10.03
N ASN A 52 9.94 1.14 10.32
CA ASN A 52 10.02 -0.23 10.83
C ASN A 52 9.58 -1.31 9.83
N ILE A 53 9.44 -0.97 8.54
CA ILE A 53 8.96 -1.90 7.51
C ILE A 53 9.95 -2.02 6.36
N HIS A 54 10.39 -3.26 6.13
CA HIS A 54 11.15 -3.63 4.95
C HIS A 54 10.22 -4.02 3.81
N ARG A 55 10.58 -3.62 2.59
CA ARG A 55 9.86 -4.02 1.39
C ARG A 55 10.33 -5.39 0.94
N GLY A 56 9.38 -6.21 0.51
CA GLY A 56 9.63 -7.47 -0.14
C GLY A 56 8.75 -7.65 -1.36
N ARG A 57 9.08 -8.62 -2.20
CA ARG A 57 8.30 -9.01 -3.37
C ARG A 57 7.90 -10.47 -3.26
N HIS A 58 6.62 -10.75 -3.49
CA HIS A 58 6.16 -12.13 -3.57
C HIS A 58 6.53 -12.71 -4.93
N LEU A 59 7.38 -13.74 -4.95
CA LEU A 59 7.89 -14.32 -6.20
C LEU A 59 6.94 -15.37 -6.74
N SER A 60 6.73 -16.42 -5.95
CA SER A 60 5.91 -17.58 -6.31
C SER A 60 5.60 -18.38 -5.06
N TYR A 61 4.78 -19.41 -5.18
CA TYR A 61 4.74 -20.44 -4.14
C TYR A 61 5.97 -21.34 -4.21
N GLN A 62 6.22 -22.07 -3.13
CA GLN A 62 7.16 -23.19 -3.19
C GLN A 62 6.71 -24.14 -4.29
N ARG A 63 7.63 -24.50 -5.19
CA ARG A 63 7.31 -25.30 -6.37
C ARG A 63 8.46 -26.24 -6.71
N GLY A 64 8.11 -27.37 -7.30
CA GLY A 64 9.02 -28.22 -8.05
C GLY A 64 8.84 -27.99 -9.56
N LYS A 65 9.42 -28.86 -10.39
CA LYS A 65 9.33 -28.75 -11.85
C LYS A 65 7.88 -28.77 -12.37
N ARG A 66 7.01 -29.60 -11.76
CA ARG A 66 5.62 -29.81 -12.19
C ARG A 66 4.57 -29.44 -11.13
N ASN A 67 4.94 -29.46 -9.85
CA ASN A 67 4.00 -29.26 -8.75
C ASN A 67 4.23 -27.91 -8.05
N THR A 68 3.14 -27.29 -7.58
CA THR A 68 3.15 -26.02 -6.85
C THR A 68 2.45 -26.20 -5.51
N ASN A 69 3.11 -25.80 -4.42
CA ASN A 69 2.65 -25.95 -3.05
C ASN A 69 2.24 -24.59 -2.46
N PRO A 70 0.96 -24.17 -2.58
CA PRO A 70 0.50 -22.83 -2.21
C PRO A 70 0.55 -22.52 -0.71
N GLY A 71 0.69 -23.54 0.14
CA GLY A 71 0.84 -23.37 1.58
C GLY A 71 2.12 -22.63 2.01
N THR A 72 3.11 -22.52 1.12
CA THR A 72 4.36 -21.79 1.38
C THR A 72 4.64 -20.80 0.25
N SER A 73 4.78 -19.52 0.60
CA SER A 73 5.08 -18.44 -0.35
C SER A 73 6.57 -18.10 -0.30
N LEU A 74 7.17 -17.78 -1.44
CA LEU A 74 8.55 -17.34 -1.58
C LEU A 74 8.59 -15.82 -1.69
N ILE A 75 9.33 -15.16 -0.80
CA ILE A 75 9.43 -13.70 -0.73
C ILE A 75 10.89 -13.29 -0.84
N LYS A 76 11.20 -12.40 -1.78
CA LYS A 76 12.50 -11.74 -1.85
C LYS A 76 12.42 -10.42 -1.10
N ILE A 77 13.29 -10.23 -0.12
CA ILE A 77 13.38 -8.98 0.65
C ILE A 77 14.35 -8.05 -0.08
N GLU A 78 14.04 -6.76 -0.17
CA GLU A 78 14.93 -5.77 -0.77
C GLU A 78 16.21 -5.63 0.07
N GLY A 79 17.38 -5.65 -0.58
CA GLY A 79 18.68 -5.52 0.09
C GLY A 79 19.21 -6.78 0.78
N VAL A 80 18.58 -7.94 0.57
CA VAL A 80 19.00 -9.22 1.18
C VAL A 80 19.38 -10.20 0.09
N ASP A 81 20.69 -10.37 -0.16
CA ASP A 81 21.19 -11.27 -1.19
C ASP A 81 21.80 -12.57 -0.65
N ASP A 82 22.15 -12.59 0.63
CA ASP A 82 22.74 -13.76 1.29
C ASP A 82 21.76 -14.50 2.21
N THR A 83 21.98 -15.80 2.37
CA THR A 83 21.28 -16.63 3.36
C THR A 83 21.52 -16.17 4.79
N LYS A 84 22.74 -15.68 5.10
CA LYS A 84 23.08 -15.16 6.44
C LYS A 84 22.25 -13.91 6.78
N ALA A 85 22.11 -12.99 5.83
CA ALA A 85 21.26 -11.81 5.98
C ALA A 85 19.77 -12.19 6.07
N ALA A 86 19.33 -13.21 5.32
CA ALA A 86 17.96 -13.70 5.39
C ALA A 86 17.57 -14.29 6.76
N ASN A 87 18.54 -14.84 7.51
CA ASN A 87 18.30 -15.40 8.84
C ASN A 87 17.82 -14.36 9.86
N PHE A 88 18.19 -13.09 9.69
CA PHE A 88 17.69 -12.00 10.54
C PHE A 88 16.15 -11.85 10.48
N TYR A 89 15.57 -12.17 9.32
CA TYR A 89 14.14 -12.02 9.10
C TYR A 89 13.32 -13.23 9.56
N LEU A 90 13.93 -14.24 10.18
CA LEU A 90 13.18 -15.38 10.70
C LEU A 90 12.23 -14.98 11.84
N GLY A 91 11.04 -15.57 11.82
CA GLY A 91 9.98 -15.28 12.78
C GLY A 91 9.28 -13.93 12.60
N LYS A 92 9.83 -13.04 11.75
CA LYS A 92 9.28 -11.70 11.50
C LYS A 92 7.90 -11.77 10.85
N LYS A 93 7.04 -10.81 11.19
CA LYS A 93 5.68 -10.72 10.63
C LYS A 93 5.71 -10.18 9.21
N VAL A 94 4.83 -10.71 8.38
CA VAL A 94 4.70 -10.34 6.98
C VAL A 94 3.25 -9.98 6.68
N ALA A 95 3.04 -8.90 5.94
CA ALA A 95 1.71 -8.41 5.59
C ALA A 95 1.60 -8.21 4.08
N PHE A 96 0.62 -8.87 3.47
CA PHE A 96 0.17 -8.55 2.11
C PHE A 96 -1.06 -7.65 2.19
N VAL A 97 -0.91 -6.41 1.75
CA VAL A 97 -1.96 -5.39 1.76
C VAL A 97 -2.56 -5.28 0.37
N TYR A 98 -3.87 -5.38 0.25
CA TYR A 98 -4.58 -5.25 -1.03
C TYR A 98 -5.85 -4.41 -0.87
N ARG A 99 -6.35 -3.90 -2.00
CA ARG A 99 -7.59 -3.14 -2.08
C ARG A 99 -8.68 -3.99 -2.70
N ALA A 100 -9.88 -3.93 -2.13
CA ALA A 100 -11.08 -4.57 -2.66
C ALA A 100 -12.15 -3.49 -2.94
N GLN A 101 -13.13 -3.80 -3.80
CA GLN A 101 -14.21 -2.86 -4.14
C GLN A 101 -15.16 -2.63 -2.97
N ARG A 102 -15.59 -3.72 -2.30
CA ARG A 102 -16.49 -3.69 -1.15
C ARG A 102 -15.76 -3.31 0.13
N GLU A 103 -16.34 -2.36 0.85
CA GLU A 103 -15.92 -1.97 2.19
C GLU A 103 -16.25 -3.05 3.22
N VAL A 104 -15.27 -3.34 4.06
CA VAL A 104 -15.40 -4.23 5.20
C VAL A 104 -14.81 -3.50 6.39
N ARG A 105 -15.59 -3.30 7.45
CA ARG A 105 -15.17 -2.56 8.66
C ARG A 105 -14.69 -1.13 8.34
N GLY A 106 -15.46 -0.41 7.53
CA GLY A 106 -15.20 0.99 7.19
C GLY A 106 -14.00 1.24 6.27
N SER A 107 -13.39 0.20 5.68
CA SER A 107 -12.28 0.38 4.75
C SER A 107 -12.29 -0.59 3.57
N LYS A 108 -11.74 -0.15 2.44
CA LYS A 108 -11.50 -0.97 1.23
C LYS A 108 -10.18 -1.74 1.29
N ILE A 109 -9.36 -1.48 2.30
CA ILE A 109 -8.02 -2.05 2.47
C ILE A 109 -8.13 -3.32 3.31
N ARG A 110 -7.50 -4.39 2.85
CA ARG A 110 -7.50 -5.68 3.54
C ARG A 110 -6.07 -6.18 3.63
N VAL A 111 -5.80 -6.94 4.70
CA VAL A 111 -4.46 -7.44 4.99
C VAL A 111 -4.50 -8.94 5.22
N ILE A 112 -3.61 -9.66 4.56
CA ILE A 112 -3.32 -11.05 4.85
C ILE A 112 -2.02 -11.09 5.64
N TRP A 113 -2.10 -11.54 6.88
CA TRP A 113 -0.95 -11.67 7.78
C TRP A 113 -0.29 -13.03 7.65
N GLY A 114 1.03 -13.03 7.77
CA GLY A 114 1.88 -14.21 7.79
C GLY A 114 3.12 -14.01 8.66
N LYS A 115 3.98 -15.02 8.62
CA LYS A 115 5.29 -15.03 9.28
C LYS A 115 6.33 -15.60 8.33
N VAL A 116 7.56 -15.11 8.44
CA VAL A 116 8.72 -15.73 7.81
C VAL A 116 9.12 -16.98 8.61
N THR A 117 9.35 -18.09 7.93
CA THR A 117 9.63 -19.39 8.57
C THR A 117 11.08 -19.83 8.44
N ARG A 118 11.67 -19.79 7.24
CA ARG A 118 13.04 -20.25 6.96
C ARG A 118 13.61 -19.60 5.70
N PRO A 119 14.94 -19.46 5.54
CA PRO A 119 15.50 -19.00 4.28
C PRO A 119 15.27 -20.02 3.15
N HIS A 120 15.41 -19.58 1.91
CA HIS A 120 15.25 -20.38 0.71
C HIS A 120 16.34 -20.08 -0.32
N GLY A 121 17.07 -21.12 -0.71
CA GLY A 121 18.17 -20.99 -1.66
C GLY A 121 19.30 -20.13 -1.11
N ASN A 122 20.15 -19.64 -2.00
CA ASN A 122 21.33 -18.85 -1.64
C ASN A 122 21.14 -17.34 -1.89
N SER A 123 20.08 -16.94 -2.61
CA SER A 123 19.85 -15.57 -3.07
C SER A 123 19.04 -14.71 -2.08
N GLY A 124 19.10 -15.00 -0.77
CA GLY A 124 18.40 -14.22 0.26
C GLY A 124 16.87 -14.25 0.17
N VAL A 125 16.29 -15.23 -0.53
CA VAL A 125 14.83 -15.45 -0.57
C VAL A 125 14.40 -16.11 0.73
N VAL A 126 13.21 -15.79 1.23
CA VAL A 126 12.65 -16.41 2.43
C VAL A 126 11.34 -17.13 2.13
N ARG A 127 11.07 -18.20 2.87
CA ARG A 127 9.76 -18.84 2.91
C ARG A 127 8.88 -18.15 3.93
N ALA A 128 7.64 -17.87 3.55
CA ALA A 128 6.63 -17.31 4.42
C ALA A 128 5.37 -18.17 4.40
N GLN A 129 4.77 -18.30 5.59
CA GLN A 129 3.48 -18.92 5.77
C GLN A 129 2.48 -17.85 6.19
N PHE A 130 1.38 -17.76 5.45
CA PHE A 130 0.29 -16.83 5.72
C PHE A 130 -0.87 -17.55 6.40
N ARG A 131 -1.67 -16.81 7.16
CA ARG A 131 -2.90 -17.36 7.79
C ARG A 131 -3.88 -17.92 6.76
N ARG A 132 -3.94 -17.28 5.60
CA ARG A 132 -4.60 -17.76 4.40
C ARG A 132 -3.60 -17.67 3.26
N ASN A 133 -3.56 -18.68 2.39
CA ASN A 133 -2.66 -18.67 1.25
C ASN A 133 -2.87 -17.40 0.43
N LEU A 134 -1.77 -16.78 -0.01
CA LEU A 134 -1.86 -15.61 -0.87
C LEU A 134 -2.54 -16.01 -2.19
N PRO A 135 -3.30 -15.12 -2.84
CA PRO A 135 -3.85 -15.39 -4.18
C PRO A 135 -2.74 -15.33 -5.24
N PRO A 136 -2.83 -16.08 -6.36
CA PRO A 136 -1.80 -16.06 -7.42
C PRO A 136 -1.59 -14.68 -8.04
N LYS A 137 -2.62 -13.83 -8.03
CA LYS A 137 -2.54 -12.41 -8.45
C LYS A 137 -1.51 -11.59 -7.67
N SER A 138 -1.07 -12.07 -6.51
CA SER A 138 -0.07 -11.40 -5.68
C SER A 138 1.36 -11.63 -6.15
N PHE A 139 1.62 -12.49 -7.14
CA PHE A 139 2.98 -12.64 -7.69
C PHE A 139 3.47 -11.32 -8.29
N GLY A 140 4.73 -10.96 -8.01
CA GLY A 140 5.35 -9.69 -8.38
C GLY A 140 4.91 -8.50 -7.53
N ALA A 141 3.84 -8.63 -6.72
CA ALA A 141 3.33 -7.58 -5.86
C ALA A 141 4.24 -7.37 -4.63
N SER A 142 4.17 -6.15 -4.09
CA SER A 142 4.91 -5.80 -2.88
C SER A 142 4.25 -6.38 -1.63
N VAL A 143 5.10 -6.81 -0.72
CA VAL A 143 4.76 -7.35 0.58
C VAL A 143 5.54 -6.55 1.62
N ARG A 144 4.92 -6.30 2.77
CA ARG A 144 5.53 -5.57 3.87
C ARG A 144 6.08 -6.56 4.89
N VAL A 145 7.39 -6.53 5.12
CA VAL A 145 8.05 -7.33 6.17
C VAL A 145 8.28 -6.42 7.36
N MET A 146 7.72 -6.79 8.50
CA MET A 146 7.81 -6.04 9.74
C MET A 146 9.09 -6.42 10.48
N LEU A 147 9.69 -5.48 11.22
CA LEU A 147 10.87 -5.76 12.04
C LEU A 147 10.58 -6.47 13.37
N TYR A 148 9.30 -6.68 13.70
CA TYR A 148 8.87 -7.39 14.90
C TYR A 148 8.37 -8.81 14.59
N PRO A 149 8.43 -9.75 15.54
CA PRO A 149 9.05 -9.65 16.87
C PRO A 149 10.58 -9.55 16.76
N SER A 150 11.20 -8.68 17.56
CA SER A 150 12.66 -8.61 17.66
C SER A 150 13.18 -9.91 18.28
N SER A 151 14.25 -10.44 17.71
CA SER A 151 14.95 -11.64 18.18
C SER A 151 16.46 -11.38 18.11
N ILE A 152 16.82 -10.12 18.35
CA ILE A 152 18.18 -9.60 18.36
C ILE A 152 18.53 -9.21 19.79
#